data_AF-A0A535RWT9-F1
#
_entry.id   AF-A0A535RWT9-F1
#
_cell.length_a   1.000
_cell.length_b   1.000
_cell.length_c   1.000
_cell.angle_alpha   90.00
_cell.angle_beta   90.00
_cell.angle_gamma   90.00
#
_symmetry.space_group_name_H-M   'P 1'
#
loop_
_entity.id
_entity.type
_entity.pdbx_description
1 polymer ?
#
loop_
_entity_poly.entity_id
_entity_poly.type
_entity_poly.pdbx_seq_one_letter_code
_entity_poly.pdbx_strand_id
1 'polypeptide(L)'
;MNDHVDTLKAAFWSLLSALALSLHILLAAPIAGPQLYGLLAVLGFGLLLPPISTLYLRFTALNPHAAILTALNGTAMAIAGIGALTFNDLEPAALLFLGMWWWVVGKFSAESGALPRPLGYATMVLSVLAFAALLGDVFGVRVAWTAARLALAAWLIVLAAILYRSAPTAPDAR
;
A
#
# COMPACT_ATOMS: atom_id res chain seq x y z
N MET A 1 5.04 -14.12 -20.18
CA MET A 1 4.21 -13.36 -19.22
C MET A 1 3.74 -12.12 -19.96
N ASN A 2 2.44 -11.77 -19.91
CA ASN A 2 1.94 -10.67 -20.72
C ASN A 2 1.99 -9.40 -19.87
N ASP A 3 3.18 -8.77 -19.82
CA ASP A 3 3.53 -7.70 -18.88
C ASP A 3 2.52 -6.53 -18.88
N HIS A 4 1.84 -6.30 -20.02
CA HIS A 4 0.73 -5.36 -20.15
C HIS A 4 -0.47 -5.73 -19.28
N VAL A 5 -0.98 -6.96 -19.44
CA VAL A 5 -2.14 -7.47 -18.72
C VAL A 5 -1.86 -7.54 -17.23
N ASP A 6 -0.65 -7.91 -16.85
CA ASP A 6 -0.26 -8.04 -15.44
C ASP A 6 -0.16 -6.67 -14.76
N THR A 7 0.35 -5.65 -15.47
CA THR A 7 0.38 -4.27 -14.97
C THR A 7 -1.02 -3.66 -14.82
N LEU A 8 -1.93 -3.92 -15.77
CA LEU A 8 -3.32 -3.45 -15.68
C LEU A 8 -4.09 -4.13 -14.55
N LYS A 9 -3.90 -5.44 -14.36
CA LYS A 9 -4.47 -6.16 -13.22
C LYS A 9 -3.97 -5.56 -11.91
N ALA A 10 -2.68 -5.28 -11.78
CA ALA A 10 -2.12 -4.66 -10.60
C ALA A 10 -2.71 -3.27 -10.32
N ALA A 11 -2.91 -2.46 -11.37
CA ALA A 11 -3.58 -1.16 -11.25
C ALA A 11 -5.03 -1.31 -10.74
N PHE A 12 -5.78 -2.26 -11.32
CA PHE A 12 -7.14 -2.57 -10.89
C PHE A 12 -7.20 -3.03 -9.43
N TRP A 13 -6.34 -3.96 -9.02
CA TRP A 13 -6.27 -4.46 -7.65
C TRP A 13 -5.86 -3.38 -6.65
N SER A 14 -4.93 -2.50 -7.03
CA SER A 14 -4.55 -1.33 -6.22
C SER A 14 -5.74 -0.41 -5.98
N LEU A 15 -6.51 -0.12 -7.02
CA LEU A 15 -7.71 0.72 -6.92
C LEU A 15 -8.79 0.04 -6.05
N LEU A 16 -9.02 -1.25 -6.23
CA LEU A 16 -10.01 -2.00 -5.46
C LEU A 16 -9.65 -2.06 -3.97
N SER A 17 -8.37 -2.29 -3.66
CA SER A 17 -7.84 -2.23 -2.29
C SER A 17 -8.04 -0.83 -1.68
N ALA A 18 -7.74 0.23 -2.43
CA ALA A 18 -7.92 1.61 -1.97
C ALA A 18 -9.40 1.94 -1.67
N LEU A 19 -10.31 1.52 -2.54
CA LEU A 19 -11.75 1.71 -2.35
C LEU A 19 -12.24 0.95 -1.13
N ALA A 20 -11.82 -0.31 -0.95
CA ALA A 20 -12.20 -1.12 0.21
C ALA A 20 -11.71 -0.48 1.53
N LEU A 21 -10.45 -0.02 1.58
CA LEU A 21 -9.91 0.70 2.75
C LEU A 21 -10.66 2.01 3.01
N SER A 22 -10.95 2.79 1.97
CA SER A 22 -11.68 4.06 2.11
C SER A 22 -13.09 3.84 2.63
N LEU A 23 -13.83 2.89 2.06
CA LEU A 23 -15.18 2.55 2.47
C LEU A 23 -15.22 1.97 3.87
N HIS A 24 -14.25 1.14 4.25
CA HIS A 24 -14.12 0.62 5.61
C HIS A 24 -14.02 1.76 6.65
N ILE A 25 -13.26 2.82 6.32
CA ILE A 25 -13.10 3.97 7.22
C ILE A 25 -14.34 4.88 7.20
N LEU A 26 -14.91 5.14 6.03
CA LEU A 26 -16.02 6.08 5.86
C LEU A 26 -17.36 5.55 6.38
N LEU A 27 -17.66 4.27 6.18
CA LEU A 27 -18.96 3.73 6.56
C LEU A 27 -19.03 3.48 8.07
N ALA A 28 -17.92 3.22 8.76
CA ALA A 28 -17.91 2.76 10.15
C ALA A 28 -18.82 1.53 10.40
N ALA A 29 -18.56 0.77 11.48
CA ALA A 29 -19.33 -0.45 11.76
C ALA A 29 -20.86 -0.26 11.87
N PRO A 30 -21.39 0.87 12.40
CA PRO A 30 -22.85 1.04 12.58
C PRO A 30 -23.64 1.20 11.28
N ILE A 31 -23.03 1.75 10.21
CA ILE A 31 -23.74 2.05 8.95
C ILE A 31 -23.63 0.88 7.97
N ALA A 32 -22.46 0.22 7.92
CA ALA A 32 -22.24 -0.93 7.03
C ALA A 32 -22.82 -2.25 7.56
N GLY A 33 -23.04 -2.36 8.88
CA GLY A 33 -23.24 -3.64 9.55
C GLY A 33 -21.92 -4.43 9.69
N PRO A 34 -21.84 -5.36 10.66
CA PRO A 34 -20.58 -5.99 11.07
C PRO A 34 -19.93 -6.85 9.96
N GLN A 35 -20.74 -7.50 9.13
CA GLN A 35 -20.27 -8.40 8.07
C GLN A 35 -19.61 -7.63 6.93
N LEU A 36 -20.25 -6.58 6.42
CA LEU A 36 -19.70 -5.73 5.38
C LEU A 36 -18.49 -4.95 5.88
N TYR A 37 -18.54 -4.44 7.12
CA TYR A 37 -17.41 -3.74 7.74
C TYR A 37 -16.15 -4.63 7.81
N GLY A 38 -16.30 -5.89 8.26
CA GLY A 38 -15.21 -6.87 8.30
C GLY A 38 -14.71 -7.26 6.89
N LEU A 39 -15.62 -7.47 5.94
CA LEU A 39 -15.29 -7.81 4.56
C LEU A 39 -14.45 -6.71 3.89
N LEU A 40 -14.85 -5.44 4.03
CA LEU A 40 -14.10 -4.30 3.49
C LEU A 40 -12.68 -4.20 4.09
N ALA A 41 -12.53 -4.57 5.35
CA ALA A 41 -11.24 -4.59 6.04
C ALA A 41 -10.30 -5.66 5.44
N VAL A 42 -10.81 -6.89 5.28
CA VAL A 42 -10.05 -8.01 4.69
C VAL A 42 -9.73 -7.76 3.23
N LEU A 43 -10.67 -7.23 2.45
CA LEU A 43 -10.44 -6.86 1.06
C LEU A 43 -9.41 -5.73 0.94
N GLY A 44 -9.47 -4.73 1.83
CA GLY A 44 -8.53 -3.62 1.85
C GLY A 44 -7.08 -4.09 1.93
N PHE A 45 -6.74 -4.93 2.91
CA PHE A 45 -5.37 -5.41 3.10
C PHE A 45 -5.02 -6.66 2.28
N GLY A 46 -5.95 -7.60 2.10
CA GLY A 46 -5.72 -8.83 1.34
C GLY A 46 -5.44 -8.57 -0.14
N LEU A 47 -6.04 -7.53 -0.71
CA LEU A 47 -5.82 -7.12 -2.10
C LEU A 47 -4.54 -6.30 -2.30
N LEU A 48 -3.68 -6.15 -1.27
CA LEU A 48 -2.36 -5.54 -1.41
C LEU A 48 -1.34 -6.47 -2.07
N LEU A 49 -1.57 -7.78 -2.09
CA LEU A 49 -0.63 -8.76 -2.65
C LEU A 49 -0.30 -8.49 -4.13
N PRO A 50 -1.27 -8.24 -5.04
CA PRO A 50 -0.98 -7.89 -6.42
C PRO A 50 -0.14 -6.61 -6.63
N PRO A 51 -0.40 -5.46 -5.95
CA PRO A 51 0.51 -4.32 -6.04
C PRO A 51 1.89 -4.61 -5.46
N ILE A 52 1.99 -5.34 -4.33
CA ILE A 52 3.28 -5.73 -3.74
C ILE A 52 4.10 -6.57 -4.72
N SER A 53 3.48 -7.57 -5.37
CA SER A 53 4.17 -8.42 -6.35
C SER A 53 4.62 -7.63 -7.58
N THR A 54 3.82 -6.66 -8.01
CA THR A 54 4.18 -5.79 -9.16
C THR A 54 5.36 -4.88 -8.82
N LEU A 55 5.38 -4.31 -7.63
CA LEU A 55 6.52 -3.53 -7.14
C LEU A 55 7.76 -4.42 -6.99
N TYR A 56 7.61 -5.64 -6.48
CA TYR A 56 8.69 -6.63 -6.42
C TYR A 56 9.29 -6.88 -7.82
N LEU A 57 8.46 -7.10 -8.85
CA LEU A 57 8.96 -7.32 -10.21
C LEU A 57 9.69 -6.08 -10.75
N ARG A 58 9.13 -4.88 -10.56
CA ARG A 58 9.77 -3.62 -10.97
C ARG A 58 11.11 -3.39 -10.30
N PHE A 59 11.19 -3.61 -8.98
CA PHE A 59 12.44 -3.46 -8.25
C PHE A 59 13.43 -4.58 -8.59
N THR A 60 12.98 -5.81 -8.88
CA THR A 60 13.89 -6.92 -9.24
C THR A 60 14.73 -6.57 -10.47
N ALA A 61 14.15 -5.87 -11.44
CA ALA A 61 14.84 -5.44 -12.64
C ALA A 61 15.94 -4.38 -12.40
N LEU A 62 15.90 -3.67 -11.28
CA LEU A 62 16.80 -2.54 -11.00
C LEU A 62 17.72 -2.80 -9.80
N ASN A 63 17.21 -3.47 -8.76
CA ASN A 63 17.90 -3.78 -7.53
C ASN A 63 17.22 -4.98 -6.81
N PRO A 64 17.78 -6.20 -6.89
CA PRO A 64 17.19 -7.40 -6.29
C PRO A 64 17.00 -7.30 -4.77
N HIS A 65 17.89 -6.61 -4.05
CA HIS A 65 17.75 -6.42 -2.60
C HIS A 65 16.54 -5.53 -2.27
N ALA A 66 16.34 -4.47 -3.05
CA ALA A 66 15.17 -3.61 -2.93
C ALA A 66 13.87 -4.38 -3.14
N ALA A 67 13.86 -5.31 -4.10
CA ALA A 67 12.71 -6.14 -4.40
C ALA A 67 12.33 -7.02 -3.20
N ILE A 68 13.30 -7.76 -2.65
CA ILE A 68 13.09 -8.64 -1.50
C ILE A 68 12.58 -7.85 -0.29
N LEU A 69 13.21 -6.71 0.03
CA LEU A 69 12.78 -5.85 1.12
C LEU A 69 11.37 -5.27 0.90
N THR A 70 11.02 -4.95 -0.34
CA THR A 70 9.68 -4.46 -0.69
C THR A 70 8.62 -5.54 -0.47
N ALA A 71 8.89 -6.76 -0.92
CA ALA A 71 7.97 -7.89 -0.77
C ALA A 71 7.79 -8.30 0.70
N LEU A 72 8.90 -8.42 1.44
CA LEU A 72 8.87 -8.82 2.85
C LEU A 72 8.14 -7.78 3.72
N ASN A 73 8.54 -6.50 3.64
CA ASN A 73 7.90 -5.45 4.44
C ASN A 73 6.44 -5.22 4.01
N GLY A 74 6.14 -5.31 2.71
CA GLY A 74 4.77 -5.16 2.23
C GLY A 74 3.84 -6.28 2.72
N THR A 75 4.33 -7.52 2.70
CA THR A 75 3.56 -8.67 3.19
C THR A 75 3.39 -8.61 4.70
N ALA A 76 4.45 -8.28 5.44
CA ALA A 76 4.38 -8.08 6.89
C ALA A 76 3.39 -6.97 7.25
N MET A 77 3.40 -5.85 6.52
CA MET A 77 2.43 -4.77 6.69
C MET A 77 1.00 -5.24 6.45
N ALA A 78 0.73 -5.99 5.38
CA ALA A 78 -0.62 -6.49 5.10
C ALA A 78 -1.13 -7.39 6.24
N ILE A 79 -0.28 -8.30 6.73
CA ILE A 79 -0.63 -9.20 7.85
C ILE A 79 -0.84 -8.41 9.14
N ALA A 80 0.08 -7.51 9.49
CA ALA A 80 -0.04 -6.67 10.68
C ALA A 80 -1.27 -5.74 10.60
N GLY A 81 -1.58 -5.21 9.42
CA GLY A 81 -2.76 -4.39 9.16
C GLY A 81 -4.05 -5.16 9.38
N ILE A 82 -4.16 -6.40 8.89
CA ILE A 82 -5.29 -7.30 9.20
C ILE A 82 -5.35 -7.58 10.70
N GLY A 83 -4.22 -7.86 11.35
CA GLY A 83 -4.15 -8.07 12.79
C GLY A 83 -4.64 -6.86 13.59
N ALA A 84 -4.22 -5.65 13.21
CA ALA A 84 -4.58 -4.39 13.86
C ALA A 84 -6.07 -4.02 13.74
N LEU A 85 -6.79 -4.62 12.78
CA LEU A 85 -8.25 -4.48 12.66
C LEU A 85 -9.00 -5.32 13.70
N THR A 86 -8.38 -6.40 14.18
CA THR A 86 -8.97 -7.32 15.16
C THR A 86 -8.46 -7.02 16.56
N PHE A 87 -7.16 -6.69 16.69
CA PHE A 87 -6.46 -6.50 17.95
C PHE A 87 -5.82 -5.12 17.98
N ASN A 88 -6.35 -4.28 18.86
CA ASN A 88 -5.94 -2.90 19.05
C ASN A 88 -4.45 -2.75 19.39
N ASP A 89 -3.88 -3.72 20.10
CA ASP A 89 -2.47 -3.72 20.50
C ASP A 89 -1.50 -3.96 19.34
N LEU A 90 -2.01 -4.35 18.16
CA LEU A 90 -1.21 -4.54 16.94
C LEU A 90 -1.13 -3.29 16.06
N GLU A 91 -1.85 -2.21 16.39
CA GLU A 91 -1.77 -0.93 15.65
C GLU A 91 -0.35 -0.34 15.59
N PRO A 92 0.45 -0.34 16.68
CA PRO A 92 1.85 0.09 16.63
C PRO A 92 2.66 -0.75 15.64
N ALA A 93 2.47 -2.07 15.63
CA ALA A 93 3.16 -2.96 14.71
C ALA A 93 2.77 -2.69 13.25
N ALA A 94 1.48 -2.43 12.99
CA ALA A 94 1.01 -2.08 11.65
C ALA A 94 1.61 -0.75 11.16
N LEU A 95 1.69 0.27 12.03
CA LEU A 95 2.37 1.54 11.73
C LEU A 95 3.86 1.35 11.46
N LEU A 96 4.54 0.51 12.26
CA LEU A 96 5.95 0.19 12.07
C LEU A 96 6.20 -0.44 10.70
N PHE A 97 5.48 -1.51 10.34
CA PHE A 97 5.68 -2.20 9.07
C PHE A 97 5.25 -1.34 7.87
N LEU A 98 4.19 -0.53 8.01
CA LEU A 98 3.81 0.44 6.99
C LEU A 98 4.90 1.49 6.78
N GLY A 99 5.45 2.04 7.86
CA GLY A 99 6.58 2.97 7.83
C GLY A 99 7.80 2.36 7.15
N MET A 100 8.18 1.13 7.52
CA MET A 100 9.30 0.41 6.90
C MET A 100 9.05 0.14 5.41
N TRP A 101 7.85 -0.30 5.05
CA TRP A 101 7.52 -0.60 3.66
C TRP A 101 7.56 0.66 2.78
N TRP A 102 6.96 1.76 3.24
CA TRP A 102 7.02 3.04 2.55
C TRP A 102 8.44 3.61 2.49
N TRP A 103 9.27 3.40 3.51
CA TRP A 103 10.68 3.80 3.44
C TRP A 103 11.39 3.11 2.29
N VAL A 104 11.27 1.78 2.22
CA VAL A 104 11.91 0.95 1.20
C VAL A 104 11.41 1.34 -0.19
N VAL A 105 10.09 1.35 -0.40
CA VAL A 105 9.49 1.71 -1.69
C VAL A 105 9.88 3.13 -2.10
N GLY A 106 9.80 4.08 -1.18
CA GLY A 106 10.10 5.49 -1.41
C GLY A 106 11.56 5.74 -1.77
N LYS A 107 12.49 5.23 -0.95
CA LYS A 107 13.93 5.36 -1.16
C LYS A 107 14.34 4.80 -2.52
N PHE A 108 14.00 3.54 -2.79
CA PHE A 108 14.43 2.90 -4.03
C PHE A 108 13.73 3.50 -5.25
N SER A 109 12.50 3.98 -5.14
CA SER A 109 11.85 4.72 -6.23
C SER A 109 12.56 6.05 -6.53
N ALA A 110 12.98 6.79 -5.50
CA ALA A 110 13.69 8.05 -5.67
C ALA A 110 15.08 7.85 -6.30
N GLU A 111 15.80 6.80 -5.90
CA GLU A 111 17.14 6.49 -6.39
C GLU A 111 17.12 5.85 -7.80
N SER A 112 16.29 4.83 -8.02
CA SER A 112 16.31 4.00 -9.24
C SER A 112 15.33 4.44 -10.32
N GLY A 113 14.32 5.25 -9.99
CA GLY A 113 13.26 5.61 -10.93
C GLY A 113 12.24 4.51 -11.21
N ALA A 114 12.19 3.44 -10.40
CA ALA A 114 11.18 2.37 -10.50
C ALA A 114 9.72 2.90 -10.50
N LEU A 115 9.51 4.01 -9.78
CA LEU A 115 8.31 4.86 -9.79
C LEU A 115 8.76 6.32 -10.01
N PRO A 116 7.83 7.24 -10.35
CA PRO A 116 8.15 8.66 -10.45
C PRO A 116 8.87 9.17 -9.19
N ARG A 117 10.03 9.81 -9.36
CA ARG A 117 10.86 10.30 -8.24
C ARG A 117 10.09 11.17 -7.23
N PRO A 118 9.19 12.09 -7.63
CA PRO A 118 8.38 12.85 -6.68
C PRO A 118 7.52 11.95 -5.78
N LEU A 119 6.96 10.87 -6.32
CA LEU A 119 6.23 9.88 -5.53
C LEU A 119 7.18 9.15 -4.57
N GLY A 120 8.40 8.83 -4.99
CA GLY A 120 9.43 8.26 -4.12
C GLY A 120 9.68 9.12 -2.88
N TYR A 121 9.95 10.41 -3.06
CA TYR A 121 10.13 11.35 -1.95
C TYR A 121 8.88 11.51 -1.08
N ALA A 122 7.70 11.64 -1.69
CA ALA A 122 6.44 11.71 -0.94
C ALA A 122 6.21 10.45 -0.09
N THR A 123 6.54 9.26 -0.62
CA THR A 123 6.42 8.00 0.09
C THR A 123 7.42 7.91 1.25
N MET A 124 8.63 8.47 1.11
CA MET A 124 9.56 8.60 2.24
C MET A 124 9.03 9.52 3.34
N VAL A 125 8.37 10.63 2.98
CA VAL A 125 7.73 11.52 3.96
C VAL A 125 6.61 10.78 4.71
N LEU A 126 5.77 10.01 4.01
CA LEU A 126 4.74 9.17 4.65
C LEU A 126 5.34 8.16 5.64
N SER A 127 6.50 7.59 5.31
CA SER A 127 7.23 6.72 6.22
C SER A 127 7.68 7.44 7.49
N VAL A 128 8.30 8.61 7.35
CA VAL A 128 8.72 9.43 8.51
C VAL A 128 7.51 9.81 9.37
N LEU A 129 6.39 10.17 8.74
CA LEU A 129 5.15 10.47 9.46
C LEU A 129 4.60 9.22 10.18
N ALA A 130 4.66 8.04 9.59
CA ALA A 130 4.24 6.80 10.24
C ALA A 130 5.11 6.47 11.47
N PHE A 131 6.44 6.63 11.38
CA PHE A 131 7.33 6.45 12.53
C PHE A 131 7.14 7.54 13.59
N ALA A 132 6.96 8.79 13.17
CA ALA A 132 6.65 9.88 14.10
C ALA A 132 5.34 9.62 14.84
N ALA A 133 4.32 9.10 14.16
CA ALA A 133 3.04 8.76 14.77
C ALA A 133 3.09 7.51 15.66
N LEU A 134 4.03 6.60 15.42
CA LEU A 134 4.33 5.47 16.31
C LEU A 134 4.97 5.94 17.63
N LEU A 135 5.83 6.96 17.58
CA LEU A 135 6.57 7.46 18.74
C LEU A 135 5.87 8.62 19.47
N GLY A 136 5.07 9.40 18.74
CA GLY A 136 4.42 10.60 19.22
C GLY A 136 3.02 10.30 19.73
N ASP A 137 2.83 10.32 21.04
CA ASP A 137 1.54 10.10 21.70
C ASP A 137 0.57 11.30 21.62
N VAL A 138 0.74 12.18 20.63
CA VAL A 138 0.00 13.47 20.59
C VAL A 138 -1.49 13.27 20.26
N PHE A 139 -1.83 12.22 19.50
CA PHE A 139 -3.21 11.93 19.05
C PHE A 139 -3.70 10.53 19.43
N GLY A 140 -2.85 9.71 20.05
CA GLY A 140 -3.08 8.29 20.29
C GLY A 140 -2.90 7.42 19.03
N VAL A 141 -2.32 6.22 19.22
CA VAL A 141 -1.98 5.27 18.16
C VAL A 141 -3.17 4.91 17.25
N ARG A 142 -4.38 4.85 17.80
CA ARG A 142 -5.62 4.59 17.04
C ARG A 142 -5.89 5.60 15.94
N VAL A 143 -5.76 6.88 16.27
CA VAL A 143 -6.03 7.99 15.35
C VAL A 143 -4.95 8.02 14.28
N ALA A 144 -3.69 7.86 14.70
CA ALA A 144 -2.54 7.70 13.81
C ALA A 144 -2.73 6.55 12.82
N TRP A 145 -3.13 5.38 13.29
CA TRP A 145 -3.37 4.21 12.45
C TRP A 145 -4.52 4.45 11.45
N THR A 146 -5.59 5.11 11.88
CA THR A 146 -6.71 5.45 10.99
C THR A 146 -6.28 6.44 9.90
N ALA A 147 -5.52 7.47 10.26
CA ALA A 147 -4.95 8.41 9.30
C ALA A 147 -3.98 7.73 8.33
N ALA A 148 -3.13 6.83 8.83
CA ALA A 148 -2.19 6.08 8.00
C ALA A 148 -2.89 5.16 6.98
N ARG A 149 -4.02 4.55 7.36
CA ARG A 149 -4.85 3.77 6.42
C ARG A 149 -5.49 4.63 5.33
N LEU A 150 -5.94 5.83 5.65
CA LEU A 150 -6.41 6.79 4.64
C LEU A 150 -5.27 7.20 3.69
N ALA A 151 -4.09 7.47 4.25
CA ALA A 151 -2.90 7.78 3.45
C ALA A 151 -2.50 6.59 2.56
N LEU A 152 -2.61 5.35 3.04
CA LEU A 152 -2.42 4.14 2.26
C LEU A 152 -3.44 4.02 1.12
N ALA A 153 -4.72 4.27 1.37
CA ALA A 153 -5.73 4.28 0.33
C ALA A 153 -5.42 5.32 -0.76
N ALA A 154 -5.08 6.56 -0.36
CA ALA A 154 -4.68 7.60 -1.30
C ALA A 154 -3.43 7.21 -2.10
N TRP A 155 -2.43 6.65 -1.43
CA TRP A 155 -1.20 6.18 -2.06
C TRP A 155 -1.46 5.08 -3.10
N LEU A 156 -2.36 4.14 -2.81
CA LEU A 156 -2.78 3.09 -3.74
C LEU A 156 -3.55 3.63 -4.95
N ILE A 157 -4.36 4.68 -4.80
CA ILE A 157 -5.01 5.36 -5.93
C ILE A 157 -3.96 5.96 -6.86
N VAL A 158 -2.96 6.63 -6.30
CA VAL A 158 -1.84 7.20 -7.08
C VAL A 158 -1.04 6.10 -7.76
N LEU A 159 -0.74 5.00 -7.06
CA LEU A 159 -0.06 3.84 -7.62
C LEU A 159 -0.86 3.24 -8.78
N ALA A 160 -2.18 3.05 -8.61
CA ALA A 160 -3.07 2.54 -9.65
C ALA A 160 -2.99 3.40 -10.92
N ALA A 161 -3.05 4.73 -10.78
CA ALA A 161 -2.93 5.65 -11.91
C ALA A 161 -1.58 5.54 -12.62
N ILE A 162 -0.47 5.38 -11.88
CA ILE A 162 0.87 5.21 -12.45
C ILE A 162 0.98 3.87 -13.19
N LEU A 163 0.53 2.78 -12.57
CA LEU A 163 0.56 1.45 -13.17
C LEU A 163 -0.28 1.42 -14.45
N TYR A 164 -1.49 1.99 -14.41
CA TYR A 164 -2.36 2.10 -15.58
C TYR A 164 -1.70 2.85 -16.75
N ARG A 165 -1.07 4.00 -16.47
CA ARG A 165 -0.34 4.78 -17.49
C ARG A 165 0.94 4.11 -18.00
N SER A 166 1.53 3.22 -17.19
CA SER A 166 2.77 2.53 -17.54
C SER A 166 2.53 1.28 -18.38
N ALA A 167 1.27 0.90 -18.62
CA ALA A 167 0.94 -0.29 -19.39
C ALA A 167 1.41 -0.08 -20.86
N PRO A 168 2.32 -0.92 -21.39
CA PRO A 168 2.80 -0.76 -22.77
C PRO A 168 1.63 -0.84 -23.74
N THR A 169 1.52 0.06 -24.71
CA THR A 169 0.50 -0.05 -25.76
C THR A 169 0.69 -1.38 -26.49
N ALA A 170 -0.39 -2.16 -26.68
CA ALA A 170 -0.32 -3.39 -27.46
C ALA A 170 0.34 -3.09 -28.81
N PRO A 171 1.28 -3.91 -29.29
CA PRO A 171 1.82 -3.73 -30.63
C PRO A 171 0.64 -3.83 -31.59
N ASP A 172 0.45 -2.78 -32.39
CA ASP A 172 -0.52 -2.77 -33.48
C ASP A 172 -0.32 -4.07 -34.28
N ALA A 173 -1.32 -4.95 -34.23
CA ALA A 173 -1.36 -6.13 -35.06
C ALA A 173 -1.46 -5.65 -36.52
N ARG A 174 -0.33 -5.58 -37.20
CA ARG A 174 -0.23 -5.49 -38.66
C ARG A 174 0.12 -6.86 -39.22
#